data_AF-A0A2N2FS63-F1
#
_entry.id   AF-A0A2N2FS63-F1
#
_cell.length_a   1.000
_cell.length_b   1.000
_cell.length_c   1.000
_cell.angle_alpha   90.00
_cell.angle_beta   90.00
_cell.angle_gamma   90.00
#
_symmetry.space_group_name_H-M   'P 1'
#
loop_
_entity.id
_entity.type
_entity.pdbx_description
1 polymer ?
#
loop_
_entity_poly.entity_id
_entity_poly.type
_entity_poly.pdbx_seq_one_letter_code
_entity_poly.pdbx_strand_id
1 'polypeptide(L)'
;AGLTPVFESLFGFITYIKLLELANLNQPIFQRMIIEAPGTYHHSIIVASLVETAAEAIGANALLAKVSSYYHDIGKLAKPHYYIENQTSYDNRHDKLSPKMSTLIIISHIKEGCELAAQAKLGQPIIDIIREHHGTSLVSYFYDKAKKDKDESIRSLTESDFRYPGPKPQTKEAGLVMLGDIIEASSRTLRTSK
;
A
#
# COMPACT_ATOMS: atom_id res chain seq x y z
N ALA A 1 -28.08 -19.17 -9.22
CA ALA A 1 -27.05 -18.32 -8.58
C ALA A 1 -26.80 -18.74 -7.12
N GLY A 2 -26.49 -20.03 -6.87
CA GLY A 2 -26.46 -20.57 -5.49
C GLY A 2 -25.26 -21.43 -5.13
N LEU A 3 -24.30 -21.65 -6.04
CA LEU A 3 -23.11 -22.47 -5.78
C LEU A 3 -21.82 -21.64 -5.67
N THR A 4 -21.80 -20.43 -6.22
CA THR A 4 -20.63 -19.55 -6.28
C THR A 4 -19.98 -19.25 -4.92
N PRO A 5 -20.74 -18.93 -3.83
CA PRO A 5 -20.13 -18.61 -2.53
C PRO A 5 -19.38 -19.78 -1.89
N VAL A 6 -19.81 -21.02 -2.20
CA VAL A 6 -19.21 -22.24 -1.65
C VAL A 6 -17.88 -22.56 -2.33
N PHE A 7 -17.78 -22.31 -3.64
CA PHE A 7 -16.54 -22.50 -4.41
C PHE A 7 -15.47 -21.42 -4.15
N GLU A 8 -15.88 -20.16 -3.92
CA GLU A 8 -14.95 -19.08 -3.53
C GLU A 8 -14.21 -19.40 -2.23
N SER A 9 -14.93 -19.93 -1.24
CA SER A 9 -14.39 -20.35 0.06
C SER A 9 -13.38 -21.51 -0.07
N LEU A 10 -13.64 -22.47 -0.96
CA LEU A 10 -12.82 -23.69 -1.07
C LEU A 10 -11.56 -23.51 -1.92
N PHE A 11 -11.57 -22.60 -2.89
CA PHE A 11 -10.48 -22.45 -3.87
C PHE A 11 -9.77 -21.10 -3.84
N GLY A 12 -10.18 -20.16 -2.98
CA GLY A 12 -9.51 -18.87 -2.82
C GLY A 12 -9.58 -17.95 -4.05
N PHE A 13 -10.33 -18.33 -5.09
CA PHE A 13 -10.56 -17.49 -6.26
C PHE A 13 -11.55 -16.39 -5.92
N ILE A 14 -11.17 -15.15 -6.21
CA ILE A 14 -12.08 -14.02 -6.19
C ILE A 14 -12.87 -13.98 -7.50
N THR A 15 -14.19 -13.98 -7.43
CA THR A 15 -14.99 -13.88 -8.66
C THR A 15 -15.03 -12.46 -9.20
N TYR A 16 -15.33 -12.34 -10.49
CA TYR A 16 -15.57 -11.06 -11.13
C TYR A 16 -16.69 -10.25 -10.45
N ILE A 17 -17.76 -10.92 -10.02
CA ILE A 17 -18.88 -10.27 -9.30
C ILE A 17 -18.38 -9.72 -7.97
N LYS A 18 -17.59 -10.51 -7.23
CA LYS A 18 -17.00 -10.05 -5.97
C LYS A 18 -16.10 -8.83 -6.17
N LEU A 19 -15.28 -8.82 -7.23
CA LEU A 19 -14.46 -7.66 -7.57
C LEU A 19 -15.29 -6.41 -7.88
N LEU A 20 -16.42 -6.55 -8.59
CA LEU A 20 -17.33 -5.42 -8.83
C LEU A 20 -17.95 -4.89 -7.54
N GLU A 21 -18.32 -5.76 -6.59
CA GLU A 21 -18.79 -5.33 -5.27
C GLU A 21 -17.71 -4.56 -4.50
N LEU A 22 -16.48 -5.06 -4.54
CA LEU A 22 -15.32 -4.43 -3.89
C LEU A 22 -14.87 -3.14 -4.59
N ALA A 23 -15.22 -2.94 -5.85
CA ALA A 23 -15.00 -1.69 -6.57
C ALA A 23 -15.91 -0.54 -6.10
N ASN A 24 -16.92 -0.82 -5.27
CA ASN A 24 -17.82 0.20 -4.74
C ASN A 24 -17.14 1.06 -3.66
N LEU A 25 -16.79 2.30 -4.01
CA LEU A 25 -16.13 3.24 -3.11
C LEU A 25 -17.02 3.79 -1.97
N ASN A 26 -18.30 3.43 -1.93
CA ASN A 26 -19.20 3.77 -0.82
C ASN A 26 -19.06 2.83 0.39
N GLN A 27 -18.17 1.83 0.34
CA GLN A 27 -17.97 0.92 1.46
C GLN A 27 -17.41 1.64 2.71
N PRO A 28 -17.73 1.16 3.93
CA PRO A 28 -17.32 1.81 5.17
C PRO A 28 -15.81 2.08 5.31
N ILE A 29 -14.97 1.18 4.79
CA ILE A 29 -13.51 1.34 4.85
C ILE A 29 -13.02 2.56 4.06
N PHE A 30 -13.63 2.85 2.92
CA PHE A 30 -13.29 4.03 2.12
C PHE A 30 -13.83 5.32 2.75
N GLN A 31 -15.02 5.27 3.37
CA GLN A 31 -15.53 6.39 4.16
C GLN A 31 -14.60 6.74 5.32
N ARG A 32 -14.05 5.71 5.99
CA ARG A 32 -13.01 5.91 7.00
C ARG A 32 -11.74 6.52 6.42
N MET A 33 -11.24 6.03 5.29
CA MET A 33 -10.07 6.63 4.65
C MET A 33 -10.28 8.10 4.29
N ILE A 34 -11.44 8.47 3.75
CA ILE A 34 -11.75 9.88 3.42
C ILE A 34 -11.65 10.79 4.66
N ILE A 35 -12.06 10.30 5.83
CA ILE A 35 -12.07 11.08 7.07
C ILE A 35 -10.71 11.04 7.78
N GLU A 36 -10.13 9.85 7.94
CA GLU A 36 -8.96 9.59 8.77
C GLU A 36 -7.63 9.72 7.99
N ALA A 37 -7.61 9.39 6.70
CA ALA A 37 -6.43 9.33 5.84
C ALA A 37 -6.72 9.82 4.40
N PRO A 38 -7.21 11.08 4.22
CA PRO A 38 -7.69 11.58 2.93
C PRO A 38 -6.61 11.58 1.84
N GLY A 39 -5.36 11.85 2.22
CA GLY A 39 -4.23 11.81 1.29
C GLY A 39 -4.01 10.42 0.72
N THR A 40 -4.01 9.40 1.58
CA THR A 40 -3.90 7.99 1.17
C THR A 40 -5.09 7.57 0.31
N TYR A 41 -6.31 8.02 0.63
CA TYR A 41 -7.48 7.78 -0.23
C TYR A 41 -7.27 8.33 -1.64
N HIS A 42 -6.91 9.61 -1.76
CA HIS A 42 -6.70 10.24 -3.06
C HIS A 42 -5.55 9.60 -3.84
N HIS A 43 -4.45 9.27 -3.17
CA HIS A 43 -3.34 8.51 -3.75
C HIS A 43 -3.84 7.18 -4.35
N SER A 44 -4.57 6.39 -3.57
CA SER A 44 -5.07 5.06 -3.99
C SER A 44 -5.99 5.14 -5.23
N ILE A 45 -6.82 6.19 -5.34
CA ILE A 45 -7.68 6.41 -6.51
C ILE A 45 -6.86 6.73 -7.77
N ILE A 46 -5.81 7.54 -7.65
CA ILE A 46 -4.93 7.87 -8.77
C ILE A 46 -4.16 6.63 -9.22
N VAL A 47 -3.56 5.89 -8.29
CA VAL A 47 -2.86 4.63 -8.57
C VAL A 47 -3.80 3.65 -9.29
N ALA A 48 -5.04 3.49 -8.80
CA ALA A 48 -6.01 2.60 -9.43
C ALA A 48 -6.29 2.95 -10.90
N SER A 49 -6.42 4.24 -11.23
CA SER A 49 -6.65 4.69 -12.61
C SER A 49 -5.45 4.40 -13.52
N LEU A 50 -4.23 4.62 -13.03
CA LEU A 50 -2.99 4.34 -13.77
C LEU A 50 -2.84 2.83 -14.02
N VAL A 51 -3.05 2.04 -12.97
CA VAL A 51 -2.87 0.60 -12.95
C VAL A 51 -3.92 -0.12 -13.79
N GLU A 52 -5.18 0.32 -13.74
CA GLU A 52 -6.25 -0.21 -14.59
C GLU A 52 -5.89 -0.06 -16.07
N THR A 53 -5.52 1.16 -16.49
CA THR A 53 -5.14 1.46 -17.88
C THR A 53 -3.93 0.62 -18.32
N ALA A 54 -2.91 0.50 -17.46
CA ALA A 54 -1.73 -0.29 -17.76
C ALA A 54 -2.05 -1.80 -17.84
N ALA A 55 -2.92 -2.31 -16.98
CA ALA A 55 -3.34 -3.70 -16.98
C ALA A 55 -4.10 -4.05 -18.26
N GLU A 56 -5.02 -3.19 -18.70
CA GLU A 56 -5.74 -3.36 -19.98
C GLU A 56 -4.77 -3.42 -21.16
N ALA A 57 -3.80 -2.50 -21.20
CA ALA A 57 -2.83 -2.40 -22.29
C ALA A 57 -1.95 -3.66 -22.45
N ILE A 58 -1.70 -4.41 -21.37
CA ILE A 58 -0.87 -5.62 -21.39
C ILE A 58 -1.68 -6.93 -21.28
N GLY A 59 -3.01 -6.85 -21.28
CA GLY A 59 -3.89 -8.01 -21.14
C GLY A 59 -3.80 -8.69 -19.76
N ALA A 60 -3.53 -7.93 -18.70
CA ALA A 60 -3.63 -8.40 -17.31
C ALA A 60 -5.08 -8.23 -16.79
N ASN A 61 -5.38 -8.72 -15.59
CA ASN A 61 -6.69 -8.55 -14.97
C ASN A 61 -6.86 -7.12 -14.44
N ALA A 62 -7.36 -6.23 -15.30
CA ALA A 62 -7.53 -4.81 -15.01
C ALA A 62 -8.44 -4.54 -13.81
N LEU A 63 -9.55 -5.27 -13.68
CA LEU A 63 -10.45 -5.08 -12.56
C LEU A 63 -9.81 -5.48 -11.23
N LEU A 64 -9.08 -6.60 -11.19
CA LEU A 64 -8.32 -6.99 -9.99
C LEU A 64 -7.26 -5.95 -9.64
N ALA A 65 -6.49 -5.49 -10.63
CA ALA A 65 -5.43 -4.51 -10.40
C ALA A 65 -5.98 -3.16 -9.89
N LYS A 66 -7.09 -2.69 -10.48
CA LYS A 66 -7.83 -1.49 -10.04
C LYS A 66 -8.33 -1.63 -8.61
N VAL A 67 -9.07 -2.70 -8.33
CA VAL A 67 -9.68 -2.93 -7.00
C VAL A 67 -8.57 -3.07 -5.96
N SER A 68 -7.55 -3.87 -6.22
CA SER A 68 -6.40 -4.00 -5.30
C SER A 68 -5.70 -2.67 -5.05
N SER A 69 -5.60 -1.79 -6.05
CA SER A 69 -5.04 -0.44 -5.86
C SER A 69 -5.87 0.41 -4.91
N TYR A 70 -7.20 0.26 -4.86
CA TYR A 70 -8.01 0.95 -3.85
C TYR A 70 -7.67 0.52 -2.42
N TYR A 71 -7.28 -0.75 -2.26
CA TYR A 71 -7.06 -1.36 -0.95
C TYR A 71 -5.59 -1.46 -0.53
N HIS A 72 -4.62 -1.27 -1.45
CA HIS A 72 -3.21 -1.61 -1.22
C HIS A 72 -2.63 -0.96 0.04
N ASP A 73 -3.13 0.23 0.36
CA ASP A 73 -2.62 1.13 1.37
C ASP A 73 -3.53 1.28 2.61
N ILE A 74 -4.59 0.46 2.73
CA ILE A 74 -5.57 0.58 3.84
C ILE A 74 -4.94 0.43 5.22
N GLY A 75 -3.79 -0.23 5.33
CA GLY A 75 -3.06 -0.36 6.59
C GLY A 75 -2.60 0.98 7.16
N LYS A 76 -2.45 2.01 6.31
CA LYS A 76 -2.09 3.37 6.77
C LYS A 76 -3.15 3.98 7.69
N LEU A 77 -4.40 3.48 7.66
CA LEU A 77 -5.46 3.83 8.62
C LEU A 77 -5.05 3.59 10.08
N ALA A 78 -4.15 2.64 10.35
CA ALA A 78 -3.69 2.38 11.72
C ALA A 78 -2.94 3.57 12.32
N LYS A 79 -2.18 4.32 11.48
CA LYS A 79 -1.31 5.42 11.92
C LYS A 79 -1.24 6.55 10.85
N PRO A 80 -2.36 7.19 10.48
CA PRO A 80 -2.42 8.06 9.29
C PRO A 80 -1.40 9.20 9.33
N HIS A 81 -1.20 9.80 10.51
CA HIS A 81 -0.33 10.96 10.71
C HIS A 81 1.17 10.70 10.53
N TYR A 82 1.59 9.44 10.34
CA TYR A 82 2.98 9.10 9.99
C TYR A 82 3.23 9.10 8.48
N TYR A 83 2.18 9.19 7.66
CA TYR A 83 2.30 9.19 6.20
C TYR A 83 2.19 10.62 5.66
N ILE A 84 3.16 11.03 4.86
CA ILE A 84 3.34 12.43 4.45
C ILE A 84 2.13 12.97 3.67
N GLU A 85 1.46 12.13 2.90
CA GLU A 85 0.27 12.50 2.13
C GLU A 85 -0.92 12.90 3.02
N ASN A 86 -0.93 12.47 4.29
CA ASN A 86 -1.98 12.80 5.27
C ASN A 86 -1.57 13.91 6.25
N GLN A 87 -0.35 14.42 6.17
CA GLN A 87 0.12 15.49 7.04
C GLN A 87 -0.31 16.85 6.48
N THR A 88 -1.03 17.64 7.29
CA THR A 88 -1.49 18.99 6.93
C THR A 88 -0.69 20.11 7.59
N SER A 89 0.20 19.76 8.52
CA SER A 89 1.01 20.70 9.31
C SER A 89 2.51 20.42 9.17
N TYR A 90 3.35 21.40 9.51
CA TYR A 90 4.81 21.29 9.48
C TYR A 90 5.40 20.37 10.57
N ASP A 91 4.61 19.76 11.47
CA ASP A 91 5.10 18.87 12.53
C ASP A 91 5.12 17.40 12.05
N ASN A 92 6.22 17.00 11.43
CA ASN A 92 6.42 15.63 10.99
C ASN A 92 6.70 14.71 12.19
N ARG A 93 5.83 13.72 12.41
CA ARG A 93 5.95 12.76 13.52
C ARG A 93 7.27 11.99 13.52
N HIS A 94 7.90 11.82 12.37
CA HIS A 94 9.18 11.12 12.22
C HIS A 94 10.39 11.90 12.73
N ASP A 95 10.27 13.20 12.99
CA ASP A 95 11.40 14.02 13.48
C ASP A 95 11.78 13.68 14.91
N LYS A 96 10.84 13.11 15.67
CA LYS A 96 10.99 12.71 17.08
C LYS A 96 11.41 11.25 17.25
N LEU A 97 11.66 10.53 16.15
CA LEU A 97 11.93 9.10 16.13
C LEU A 97 13.29 8.77 15.53
N SER A 98 13.88 7.65 15.99
CA SER A 98 15.04 7.09 15.31
C SER A 98 14.67 6.62 13.89
N PRO A 99 15.63 6.59 12.95
CA PRO A 99 15.35 6.13 11.59
C PRO A 99 14.82 4.70 11.54
N LYS A 100 15.36 3.80 12.40
CA LYS A 100 14.87 2.42 12.51
C LYS A 100 13.42 2.37 12.99
N MET A 101 13.04 3.15 14.01
CA MET A 101 11.66 3.18 14.51
C MET A 101 10.69 3.74 13.46
N SER A 102 11.09 4.80 12.76
CA SER A 102 10.32 5.35 11.64
C SER A 102 10.07 4.32 10.54
N THR A 103 11.09 3.53 10.21
CA THR A 103 10.99 2.47 9.21
C THR A 103 10.06 1.35 9.65
N LEU A 104 10.12 0.93 10.93
CA LEU A 104 9.20 -0.06 11.47
C LEU A 104 7.74 0.41 11.41
N ILE A 105 7.46 1.69 11.67
CA ILE A 105 6.12 2.27 11.54
C ILE A 105 5.66 2.28 10.09
N ILE A 106 6.54 2.66 9.15
CA ILE A 106 6.20 2.66 7.73
C ILE A 106 5.94 1.24 7.26
N ILE A 107 6.82 0.28 7.54
CA ILE A 107 6.65 -1.11 7.09
C ILE A 107 5.40 -1.76 7.71
N SER A 108 4.97 -1.32 8.89
CA SER A 108 3.85 -1.97 9.60
C SER A 108 2.54 -1.92 8.81
N HIS A 109 2.31 -0.91 7.94
CA HIS A 109 1.06 -0.80 7.19
C HIS A 109 0.78 -2.03 6.33
N ILE A 110 1.81 -2.78 5.92
CA ILE A 110 1.63 -4.02 5.19
C ILE A 110 0.87 -5.04 6.04
N LYS A 111 1.34 -5.25 7.28
CA LYS A 111 0.71 -6.18 8.22
C LYS A 111 -0.69 -5.69 8.60
N GLU A 112 -0.83 -4.41 8.95
CA GLU A 112 -2.10 -3.80 9.32
C GLU A 112 -3.11 -3.85 8.16
N GLY A 113 -2.64 -3.65 6.92
CA GLY A 113 -3.44 -3.74 5.72
C GLY A 113 -3.93 -5.16 5.43
N CYS A 114 -3.06 -6.16 5.55
CA CYS A 114 -3.46 -7.57 5.43
C CYS A 114 -4.50 -7.96 6.49
N GLU A 115 -4.35 -7.49 7.74
CA GLU A 115 -5.31 -7.75 8.81
C GLU A 115 -6.68 -7.12 8.53
N LEU A 116 -6.72 -5.85 8.12
CA LEU A 116 -7.95 -5.16 7.71
C LEU A 116 -8.62 -5.84 6.51
N ALA A 117 -7.83 -6.24 5.51
CA ALA A 117 -8.32 -6.95 4.33
C ALA A 117 -8.93 -8.32 4.67
N ALA A 118 -8.31 -9.06 5.59
CA ALA A 118 -8.83 -10.32 6.09
C ALA A 118 -10.15 -10.13 6.86
N GLN A 119 -10.22 -9.12 7.74
CA GLN A 119 -11.44 -8.78 8.47
C GLN A 119 -12.59 -8.36 7.54
N ALA A 120 -12.28 -7.60 6.49
CA ALA A 120 -13.23 -7.18 5.47
C ALA A 120 -13.54 -8.27 4.43
N LYS A 121 -12.93 -9.46 4.53
CA LYS A 121 -13.12 -10.60 3.61
C LYS A 121 -12.90 -10.20 2.15
N LEU A 122 -11.83 -9.44 1.88
CA LEU A 122 -11.51 -8.97 0.52
C LEU A 122 -11.07 -10.11 -0.41
N GLY A 123 -10.60 -11.23 0.15
CA GLY A 123 -10.12 -12.38 -0.60
C GLY A 123 -8.59 -12.38 -0.75
N GLN A 124 -8.03 -13.59 -0.91
CA GLN A 124 -6.59 -13.81 -0.88
C GLN A 124 -5.82 -13.00 -1.95
N PRO A 125 -6.30 -12.86 -3.22
CA PRO A 125 -5.58 -12.10 -4.23
C PRO A 125 -5.32 -10.62 -3.85
N ILE A 126 -6.28 -9.98 -3.18
CA ILE A 126 -6.13 -8.58 -2.73
C ILE A 126 -5.18 -8.51 -1.52
N ILE A 127 -5.31 -9.47 -0.58
CA ILE A 127 -4.41 -9.56 0.59
C ILE A 127 -2.96 -9.75 0.15
N ASP A 128 -2.72 -10.57 -0.88
CA ASP A 128 -1.38 -10.81 -1.42
C ASP A 128 -0.83 -9.57 -2.10
N ILE A 129 -1.64 -8.84 -2.89
CA ILE A 129 -1.20 -7.57 -3.49
C ILE A 129 -0.87 -6.52 -2.41
N ILE A 130 -1.67 -6.41 -1.33
CA ILE A 130 -1.32 -5.57 -0.18
C ILE A 130 0.02 -6.00 0.41
N ARG A 131 0.29 -7.31 0.55
CA ARG A 131 1.57 -7.81 1.08
C ARG A 131 2.76 -7.48 0.17
N GLU A 132 2.53 -7.54 -1.14
CA GLU A 132 3.57 -7.56 -2.16
C GLU A 132 3.91 -6.19 -2.78
N HIS A 133 3.03 -5.20 -2.67
CA HIS A 133 3.14 -3.97 -3.47
C HIS A 133 4.42 -3.15 -3.22
N HIS A 134 5.07 -3.30 -2.06
CA HIS A 134 6.40 -2.73 -1.82
C HIS A 134 7.55 -3.73 -2.01
N GLY A 135 7.24 -5.02 -2.17
CA GLY A 135 8.20 -6.09 -2.34
C GLY A 135 9.27 -6.09 -1.25
N THR A 136 10.53 -6.08 -1.67
CA THR A 136 11.68 -5.96 -0.77
C THR A 136 12.39 -4.62 -0.95
N SER A 137 11.65 -3.57 -1.31
CA SER A 137 12.20 -2.23 -1.52
C SER A 137 12.84 -1.68 -0.25
N LEU A 138 13.79 -0.76 -0.42
CA LEU A 138 14.48 -0.10 0.68
C LEU A 138 13.72 1.18 1.04
N VAL A 139 13.45 1.40 2.32
CA VAL A 139 12.96 2.68 2.85
C VAL A 139 14.14 3.66 2.88
N SER A 140 14.53 4.13 1.69
CA SER A 140 15.80 4.80 1.42
C SER A 140 16.01 6.07 2.25
N TYR A 141 14.98 6.90 2.42
CA TYR A 141 15.09 8.13 3.21
C TYR A 141 15.59 7.87 4.63
N PHE A 142 15.03 6.88 5.33
CA PHE A 142 15.42 6.56 6.70
C PHE A 142 16.74 5.78 6.76
N TYR A 143 17.04 4.97 5.76
CA TYR A 143 18.37 4.36 5.63
C TYR A 143 19.46 5.42 5.49
N ASP A 144 19.28 6.40 4.59
CA ASP A 144 20.21 7.50 4.37
C ASP A 144 20.32 8.40 5.61
N LYS A 145 19.19 8.64 6.30
CA LYS A 145 19.18 9.36 7.58
C LYS A 145 20.01 8.62 8.64
N ALA A 146 19.89 7.30 8.73
CA ALA A 146 20.67 6.48 9.66
C ALA A 146 22.18 6.53 9.35
N LYS A 147 22.57 6.49 8.07
CA LYS A 147 23.98 6.57 7.66
C LYS A 147 24.65 7.90 7.98
N LYS A 148 23.85 8.97 8.16
CA LYS A 148 24.30 10.31 8.53
C LYS A 148 24.13 10.63 10.01
N ASP A 149 23.67 9.68 10.81
CA ASP A 149 23.44 9.89 12.24
C ASP A 149 24.74 10.11 13.01
N LYS A 150 24.69 10.84 14.13
CA LYS A 150 25.86 11.07 14.98
C LYS A 150 26.21 9.84 15.80
N ASP A 151 25.21 9.02 16.15
CA ASP A 151 25.38 7.77 16.88
C ASP A 151 25.95 6.68 15.96
N GLU A 152 27.08 6.08 16.36
CA GLU A 152 27.74 5.00 15.61
C GLU A 152 26.88 3.73 15.56
N SER A 153 26.13 3.43 16.61
CA SER A 153 25.24 2.27 16.64
C SER A 153 24.13 2.38 15.58
N ILE A 154 23.61 3.60 15.35
CA ILE A 154 22.61 3.87 14.32
C ILE A 154 23.25 3.82 12.92
N ARG A 155 24.45 4.40 12.74
CA ARG A 155 25.18 4.34 11.47
C ARG A 155 25.56 2.91 11.05
N SER A 156 25.81 2.03 12.03
CA SER A 156 26.14 0.62 11.79
C SER A 156 24.96 -0.23 11.31
N LEU A 157 23.72 0.27 11.38
CA LEU A 157 22.56 -0.46 10.90
C LEU A 157 22.68 -0.81 9.41
N THR A 158 22.12 -1.95 9.05
CA THR A 158 22.28 -2.55 7.71
C THR A 158 21.07 -2.25 6.83
N GLU A 159 21.17 -2.43 5.52
CA GLU A 159 19.99 -2.27 4.64
C GLU A 159 18.81 -3.17 5.04
N SER A 160 19.08 -4.37 5.56
CA SER A 160 18.03 -5.29 6.03
C SER A 160 17.17 -4.71 7.14
N ASP A 161 17.69 -3.78 7.95
CA ASP A 161 16.90 -3.07 8.96
C ASP A 161 15.87 -2.10 8.35
N PHE A 162 15.98 -1.80 7.05
CA PHE A 162 15.19 -0.79 6.35
C PHE A 162 14.46 -1.32 5.11
N ARG A 163 14.45 -2.64 4.90
CA ARG A 163 13.76 -3.25 3.76
C ARG A 163 12.40 -3.77 4.16
N TYR A 164 11.43 -3.61 3.27
CA TYR A 164 10.16 -4.33 3.38
C TYR A 164 10.42 -5.85 3.38
N PRO A 165 9.66 -6.62 4.15
CA PRO A 165 9.88 -8.06 4.31
C PRO A 165 9.52 -8.87 3.05
N GLY A 166 8.77 -8.26 2.13
CA GLY A 166 8.27 -8.93 0.93
C GLY A 166 7.13 -9.92 1.18
N PRO A 167 6.90 -10.85 0.25
CA PRO A 167 7.74 -11.16 -0.92
C PRO A 167 7.66 -10.08 -2.02
N LYS A 168 8.52 -10.17 -3.05
CA LYS A 168 8.37 -9.39 -4.29
C LYS A 168 7.02 -9.72 -4.97
N PRO A 169 6.47 -8.86 -5.84
CA PRO A 169 5.28 -9.17 -6.62
C PRO A 169 5.36 -10.54 -7.29
N GLN A 170 4.35 -11.39 -7.04
CA GLN A 170 4.24 -12.73 -7.60
C GLN A 170 3.33 -12.78 -8.83
N THR A 171 2.57 -11.70 -9.09
CA THR A 171 1.64 -11.58 -10.22
C THR A 171 1.90 -10.29 -11.01
N LYS A 172 1.38 -10.24 -12.25
CA LYS A 172 1.44 -9.03 -13.08
C LYS A 172 0.71 -7.88 -12.39
N GLU A 173 -0.45 -8.17 -11.80
CA GLU A 173 -1.30 -7.21 -11.11
C GLU A 173 -0.57 -6.62 -9.88
N ALA A 174 0.06 -7.45 -9.06
CA ALA A 174 0.89 -6.96 -7.94
C ALA A 174 2.05 -6.08 -8.43
N GLY A 175 2.69 -6.46 -9.54
CA GLY A 175 3.77 -5.68 -10.15
C GLY A 175 3.28 -4.34 -10.69
N LEU A 176 2.09 -4.30 -11.30
CA LEU A 176 1.48 -3.06 -11.76
C LEU A 176 1.13 -2.14 -10.59
N VAL A 177 0.55 -2.67 -9.50
CA VAL A 177 0.26 -1.87 -8.29
C VAL A 177 1.55 -1.28 -7.71
N MET A 178 2.62 -2.07 -7.59
CA MET A 178 3.94 -1.57 -7.17
C MET A 178 4.43 -0.42 -8.05
N LEU A 179 4.37 -0.57 -9.37
CA LEU A 179 4.85 0.47 -10.29
C LEU A 179 3.97 1.71 -10.24
N GLY A 180 2.66 1.55 -10.16
CA GLY A 180 1.69 2.64 -10.04
C GLY A 180 1.90 3.47 -8.78
N ASP A 181 2.08 2.80 -7.64
CA ASP A 181 2.41 3.43 -6.34
C ASP A 181 3.70 4.27 -6.45
N ILE A 182 4.79 3.65 -6.95
CA ILE A 182 6.08 4.34 -7.12
C ILE A 182 5.95 5.57 -8.04
N ILE A 183 5.25 5.45 -9.17
CA ILE A 183 5.09 6.54 -10.14
C ILE A 183 4.28 7.68 -9.53
N GLU A 184 3.16 7.39 -8.87
CA GLU A 184 2.31 8.39 -8.23
C GLU A 184 3.08 9.15 -7.15
N ALA A 185 3.69 8.41 -6.21
CA ALA A 185 4.41 8.99 -5.08
C ALA A 185 5.60 9.85 -5.55
N SER A 186 6.34 9.37 -6.56
CA SER A 186 7.45 10.12 -7.16
C SER A 186 6.96 11.39 -7.87
N SER A 187 5.84 11.33 -8.59
CA SER A 187 5.31 12.50 -9.30
C SER A 187 4.88 13.63 -8.36
N ARG A 188 4.40 13.27 -7.16
CA ARG A 188 3.96 14.21 -6.13
C ARG A 188 5.13 15.00 -5.55
N THR A 189 6.25 14.33 -5.26
CA THR A 189 7.45 14.96 -4.70
C THR A 189 8.14 15.94 -5.66
N LEU A 190 8.02 15.71 -6.97
CA LEU A 190 8.55 16.62 -7.99
C LEU A 190 7.82 17.97 -8.05
N ARG A 191 6.52 18.01 -7.72
CA ARG A 191 5.73 19.25 -7.75
C ARG A 191 6.07 20.19 -6.57
N THR A 192 6.49 19.63 -5.44
CA THR A 192 6.87 20.38 -4.24
C THR A 192 8.30 20.91 -4.27
N SER A 193 9.08 20.57 -5.31
CA SER A 193 10.47 21.02 -5.49
C SER A 193 10.62 22.21 -6.46
N LYS A 194 9.55 22.97 -6.70
CA LYS A 194 9.57 24.22 -7.48
C LYS A 194 9.19 25.42 -6.63
#